data_AF-A0A7U3Y8K1-F1
#
_entry.id   AF-A0A7U3Y8K1-F1
#
_cell.length_a   1.000
_cell.length_b   1.000
_cell.length_c   1.000
_cell.angle_alpha   90.00
_cell.angle_beta   90.00
_cell.angle_gamma   90.00
#
_symmetry.space_group_name_H-M   'P 1'
#
loop_
_entity.id
_entity.type
_entity.pdbx_description
1 polymer ?
#
loop_
_entity_poly.entity_id
_entity_poly.type
_entity_poly.pdbx_seq_one_letter_code
_entity_poly.pdbx_strand_id
1 'polypeptide(L)'
;MKISLLDVQQVFNDLLNHKISREDAEEWARKRMNALVNQDLTFDPPIKEELLWKALVYLSGVGLKISPDKYMEEENGIKEILLIIELENFV
;
A
#
# COMPACT_ATOMS: atom_id res chain seq x y z
N MET A 1 4.08 -15.71 -3.45
CA MET A 1 3.85 -14.63 -2.46
C MET A 1 2.34 -14.51 -2.23
N LYS A 2 1.92 -14.26 -1.01
CA LYS A 2 0.50 -14.06 -0.65
C LYS A 2 0.35 -12.66 -0.05
N ILE A 3 -0.74 -11.97 -0.35
CA ILE A 3 -1.07 -10.66 0.23
C ILE A 3 -2.51 -10.64 0.73
N SER A 4 -2.69 -10.13 1.94
CA SER A 4 -3.98 -9.92 2.59
C SER A 4 -4.21 -8.46 2.95
N LEU A 5 -5.44 -8.13 3.34
CA LEU A 5 -5.76 -6.79 3.86
C LEU A 5 -4.97 -6.46 5.12
N LEU A 6 -4.72 -7.45 5.97
CA LEU A 6 -3.91 -7.27 7.18
C LEU A 6 -2.46 -6.85 6.82
N ASP A 7 -1.87 -7.46 5.79
CA ASP A 7 -0.52 -7.11 5.34
C ASP A 7 -0.46 -5.65 4.86
N VAL A 8 -1.47 -5.21 4.10
CA VAL A 8 -1.58 -3.84 3.61
C VAL A 8 -1.78 -2.86 4.77
N GLN A 9 -2.73 -3.14 5.67
CA GLN A 9 -3.00 -2.33 6.86
C GLN A 9 -1.76 -2.18 7.72
N GLN A 10 -0.97 -3.25 7.88
CA GLN A 10 0.27 -3.20 8.64
C GLN A 10 1.28 -2.22 8.02
N VAL A 11 1.43 -2.21 6.70
CA VAL A 11 2.33 -1.27 6.00
C VAL A 11 1.88 0.18 6.17
N PHE A 12 0.59 0.46 5.99
CA PHE A 12 0.05 1.81 6.23
C PHE A 12 0.28 2.26 7.68
N ASN A 13 0.01 1.38 8.65
CA ASN A 13 0.24 1.67 10.05
C ASN A 13 1.72 1.89 10.36
N ASP A 14 2.62 1.06 9.83
CA ASP A 14 4.05 1.22 10.05
C ASP A 14 4.59 2.49 9.39
N LEU A 15 4.04 2.87 8.23
CA LEU A 15 4.36 4.13 7.56
C LEU A 15 3.90 5.35 8.37
N LEU A 16 2.64 5.35 8.82
CA LEU A 16 2.05 6.43 9.62
C LEU A 16 2.71 6.56 11.00
N ASN A 17 3.21 5.47 11.57
CA ASN A 17 3.93 5.47 12.83
C ASN A 17 5.46 5.62 12.65
N HIS A 18 5.92 5.96 11.43
CA HIS A 18 7.34 6.17 11.10
C HIS A 18 8.27 4.99 11.44
N LYS A 19 7.76 3.76 11.46
CA LYS A 19 8.57 2.55 11.62
C LYS A 19 9.25 2.12 10.32
N ILE A 20 8.68 2.50 9.18
CA ILE A 20 9.27 2.36 7.86
C ILE A 20 9.26 3.71 7.14
N SER A 21 10.19 3.91 6.21
CA SER A 21 10.18 5.10 5.35
C SER A 21 9.12 4.97 4.25
N ARG A 22 8.84 6.08 3.54
CA ARG A 22 7.97 6.06 2.36
C ARG A 22 8.59 5.24 1.24
N GLU A 23 9.90 5.34 1.07
CA GLU A 23 10.68 4.58 0.11
C GLU A 23 10.66 3.06 0.43
N ASP A 24 10.66 2.67 1.71
CA ASP A 24 10.49 1.27 2.11
C ASP A 24 9.09 0.74 1.76
N ALA A 25 8.05 1.54 1.99
CA ALA A 25 6.67 1.20 1.65
C ALA A 25 6.47 1.09 0.11
N GLU A 26 7.08 2.00 -0.64
CA GLU A 26 7.12 1.98 -2.10
C GLU A 26 7.80 0.72 -2.63
N GLU A 27 8.99 0.39 -2.10
CA GLU A 27 9.70 -0.82 -2.50
C GLU A 27 8.93 -2.10 -2.12
N TRP A 28 8.27 -2.09 -0.96
CA TRP A 28 7.40 -3.19 -0.54
C TRP A 28 6.26 -3.42 -1.54
N ALA A 29 5.63 -2.35 -2.03
CA ALA A 29 4.57 -2.41 -3.03
C ALA A 29 5.10 -2.87 -4.40
N ARG A 30 6.22 -2.28 -4.85
CA ARG A 30 6.85 -2.61 -6.13
C ARG A 30 7.25 -4.09 -6.23
N LYS A 31 7.77 -4.69 -5.15
CA LYS A 31 8.05 -6.13 -5.09
C LYS A 31 6.82 -7.00 -5.34
N ARG A 32 5.66 -6.60 -4.79
CA ARG A 32 4.38 -7.31 -4.97
C ARG A 32 3.82 -7.13 -6.37
N MET A 33 3.91 -5.92 -6.92
CA MET A 33 3.54 -5.67 -8.31
C MET A 33 4.37 -6.51 -9.28
N ASN A 34 5.69 -6.62 -9.05
CA ASN A 34 6.56 -7.50 -9.85
C ASN A 34 6.18 -8.99 -9.69
N ALA A 35 5.87 -9.43 -8.47
CA ALA A 35 5.41 -10.79 -8.24
C ALA A 35 4.07 -11.08 -8.96
N LEU A 36 3.17 -10.10 -9.03
CA LEU A 36 1.93 -10.22 -9.81
C LEU A 36 2.20 -10.41 -11.30
N VAL A 37 3.10 -9.61 -11.88
CA VAL A 37 3.51 -9.74 -13.29
C VAL A 37 4.09 -11.12 -13.60
N ASN A 38 4.84 -11.69 -12.65
CA ASN A 38 5.43 -13.03 -12.78
C ASN A 38 4.47 -14.18 -12.44
N GLN A 39 3.20 -13.90 -12.13
CA GLN A 39 2.19 -14.88 -11.68
C GLN A 39 2.56 -15.57 -10.34
N ASP A 40 3.42 -14.94 -9.55
CA ASP A 40 3.92 -15.41 -8.26
C ASP A 40 3.18 -14.75 -7.06
N LEU A 41 2.11 -13.99 -7.29
CA LEU A 41 1.31 -13.33 -6.25
C LEU A 41 -0.12 -13.89 -6.20
N THR A 42 -0.61 -14.21 -5.01
CA THR A 42 -2.02 -14.53 -4.77
C THR A 42 -2.64 -13.55 -3.77
N PHE A 43 -3.85 -13.09 -4.06
CA PHE A 43 -4.65 -12.22 -3.20
C PHE A 43 -5.51 -13.05 -2.24
N ASP A 44 -5.59 -12.64 -0.97
CA ASP A 44 -6.37 -13.32 0.05
C ASP A 44 -7.25 -12.35 0.88
N PRO A 45 -8.58 -12.48 0.80
CA PRO A 45 -9.32 -13.37 -0.10
C PRO A 45 -9.26 -12.87 -1.56
N PRO A 46 -9.41 -13.76 -2.56
CA PRO A 46 -9.40 -13.36 -3.98
C PRO A 46 -10.46 -12.30 -4.34
N ILE A 47 -11.60 -12.30 -3.66
CA ILE A 47 -12.67 -11.31 -3.87
C ILE A 47 -12.27 -9.87 -3.53
N LYS A 48 -11.19 -9.67 -2.77
CA LYS A 48 -10.65 -8.35 -2.41
C LYS A 48 -9.46 -7.93 -3.30
N GLU A 49 -9.22 -8.62 -4.41
CA GLU A 49 -8.14 -8.32 -5.35
C GLU A 49 -8.13 -6.85 -5.80
N GLU A 50 -9.28 -6.29 -6.20
CA GLU A 50 -9.35 -4.90 -6.65
C GLU A 50 -8.92 -3.90 -5.56
N LEU A 51 -9.37 -4.12 -4.32
CA LEU A 51 -9.01 -3.27 -3.18
C LEU A 51 -7.51 -3.39 -2.84
N LEU A 52 -6.99 -4.61 -2.80
CA LEU A 52 -5.57 -4.87 -2.56
C LEU A 52 -4.70 -4.28 -3.67
N TRP A 53 -5.16 -4.33 -4.93
CA TRP A 53 -4.48 -3.72 -6.06
C TRP A 53 -4.43 -2.19 -5.95
N LYS A 54 -5.56 -1.53 -5.62
CA LYS A 54 -5.61 -0.08 -5.39
C LYS A 54 -4.61 0.35 -4.30
N ALA A 55 -4.54 -0.41 -3.21
CA ALA A 55 -3.60 -0.15 -2.13
C ALA A 55 -2.13 -0.29 -2.59
N LEU A 56 -1.81 -1.32 -3.37
CA LEU A 56 -0.47 -1.51 -3.93
C LEU A 56 -0.07 -0.37 -4.87
N VAL A 57 -0.97 0.06 -5.75
CA VAL A 57 -0.74 1.19 -6.66
C VAL A 57 -0.45 2.46 -5.87
N TYR A 58 -1.26 2.77 -4.86
CA TYR A 58 -1.05 3.95 -4.02
C TYR A 58 0.31 3.89 -3.29
N LEU A 59 0.60 2.78 -2.61
CA LEU A 59 1.86 2.61 -1.88
C LEU A 59 3.08 2.68 -2.82
N SER A 60 2.97 2.21 -4.06
CA SER A 60 4.04 2.31 -5.06
C SER A 60 4.38 3.74 -5.49
N GLY A 61 3.56 4.73 -5.13
CA GLY A 61 3.82 6.15 -5.39
C GLY A 61 4.03 6.99 -4.14
N VAL A 62 3.99 6.40 -2.93
CA VAL A 62 3.95 7.17 -1.67
C VAL A 62 5.28 7.88 -1.35
N GLY A 63 6.38 7.39 -1.92
CA GLY A 63 7.72 8.00 -1.86
C GLY A 63 7.96 9.10 -2.89
N LEU A 64 7.02 9.36 -3.80
CA LEU A 64 7.19 10.38 -4.83
C LEU A 64 7.35 11.78 -4.22
N LYS A 65 8.42 12.47 -4.60
CA LYS A 65 8.75 13.82 -4.13
C LYS A 65 8.44 14.87 -5.19
N ILE A 66 7.86 15.99 -4.75
CA ILE A 66 7.65 17.19 -5.58
C ILE A 66 8.75 18.23 -5.37
N SER A 67 9.52 18.11 -4.29
CA SER A 67 10.77 18.84 -4.04
C SER A 67 11.65 18.02 -3.06
N PRO A 68 12.93 18.37 -2.85
CA PRO A 68 13.84 17.58 -1.99
C PRO A 68 13.27 17.25 -0.60
N ASP A 69 12.53 18.19 -0.01
CA ASP A 69 12.00 18.10 1.36
C ASP A 69 10.47 17.90 1.40
N LYS A 70 9.82 17.69 0.25
CA LYS A 70 8.36 17.57 0.17
C LYS A 70 7.92 16.39 -0.69
N TYR A 71 7.17 15.49 -0.06
CA TYR A 71 6.45 14.43 -0.74
C TYR A 71 5.19 14.96 -1.44
N MET A 72 4.82 14.31 -2.54
CA MET A 72 3.56 14.57 -3.24
C MET A 72 2.37 14.28 -2.33
N GLU A 73 2.45 13.15 -1.63
CA GLU A 73 1.39 12.69 -0.74
C GLU A 73 1.63 13.18 0.69
N GLU A 74 0.61 13.73 1.34
CA GLU A 74 0.71 14.16 2.75
C GLU A 74 0.17 13.07 3.69
N GLU A 75 0.54 13.14 4.98
CA GLU A 75 0.13 12.11 5.96
C GLU A 75 -1.40 11.96 6.07
N ASN A 76 -2.15 13.06 5.89
CA ASN A 76 -3.61 13.02 5.89
C ASN A 76 -4.19 12.19 4.75
N GLY A 77 -3.60 12.25 3.55
CA GLY A 77 -4.06 11.42 2.43
C GLY A 77 -3.70 9.94 2.63
N ILE A 78 -2.56 9.64 3.26
CA ILE A 78 -2.20 8.27 3.67
C ILE A 78 -3.23 7.72 4.66
N LYS A 79 -3.70 8.53 5.62
CA LYS A 79 -4.75 8.16 6.56
C LYS A 79 -6.10 7.95 5.87
N GLU A 80 -6.44 8.80 4.90
CA GLU A 80 -7.70 8.68 4.15
C GLU A 80 -7.77 7.36 3.38
N ILE A 81 -6.68 6.97 2.71
CA ILE A 81 -6.62 5.68 2.02
C ILE A 81 -6.72 4.50 3.00
N LEU A 82 -6.02 4.55 4.14
CA LEU A 82 -6.15 3.51 5.16
C LEU A 82 -7.61 3.38 5.63
N LEU A 83 -8.30 4.50 5.86
CA LEU A 83 -9.71 4.50 6.26
C LEU A 83 -10.61 3.88 5.18
N ILE A 84 -10.39 4.20 3.90
CA ILE A 84 -11.14 3.59 2.79
C ILE A 84 -10.94 2.08 2.76
N ILE A 85 -9.70 1.60 2.91
CA ILE A 85 -9.37 0.17 2.95
C ILE A 85 -10.09 -0.52 4.12
N GLU A 86 -10.12 0.12 5.29
CA GLU A 86 -10.83 -0.38 6.46
C GLU A 86 -12.34 -0.42 6.25
N LEU A 87 -12.94 0.60 5.63
CA LEU A 87 -14.38 0.66 5.37
C LEU A 87 -14.83 -0.36 4.30
N GLU A 88 -14.08 -0.47 3.20
CA GLU A 88 -14.37 -1.43 2.14
C GLU A 88 -14.13 -2.89 2.56
N ASN A 89 -13.45 -3.12 3.68
CA ASN A 89 -13.35 -4.47 4.26
C ASN A 89 -14.70 -4.97 4.81
N PHE A 90 -15.61 -4.09 5.22
CA PHE A 90 -16.92 -4.44 5.80
C PHE A 90 -18.07 -4.53 4.79
N VAL A 91 -17.81 -4.22 3.51
CA VAL A 91 -18.74 -4.35 2.39
C VAL A 91 -18.45 -5.64 1.61
#